data_AF-A0A1I6FTE4-F1
#
_entry.id   AF-A0A1I6FTE4-F1
#
_cell.length_a   1.000
_cell.length_b   1.000
_cell.length_c   1.000
_cell.angle_alpha   90.00
_cell.angle_beta   90.00
_cell.angle_gamma   90.00
#
_symmetry.space_group_name_H-M   'P 1'
#
loop_
_entity.id
_entity.type
_entity.pdbx_description
1 polymer ?
#
loop_
_entity_poly.entity_id
_entity_poly.type
_entity_poly.pdbx_seq_one_letter_code
_entity_poly.pdbx_strand_id
1 'polypeptide(L)'
;MRMFLMHYFVANRALTPDTAQAFAPNENSGNFYQPFLPVSAGKLPDAAFASVRPLAHRAIAQAAQSYIFVKTHHLFGTHHGTPTVSLGDSAASVYLVRNPLDVVVSYAAFRNVSYDQAIDWVTTKDRILPRIPGGSYFISGSWSQNVSTWRAQKQLPCTILRYEDLVTDPASQFRQLFGAWRLKIDSDRFDAAIAATSIGALKAAEAEHGFRERPASAKAFFRSGRTGDGYKELSKSQQERVIDACGSQMQACGYSLDSI
;
A
#
# COMPACT_ATOMS: atom_id res chain seq x y z
N MET A 1 6.74 5.79 -1.94
CA MET A 1 7.40 4.59 -1.34
C MET A 1 7.97 3.64 -2.38
N ARG A 2 7.19 2.78 -3.07
CA ARG A 2 7.75 1.80 -4.06
C ARG A 2 8.63 2.45 -5.12
N MET A 3 8.19 3.57 -5.70
CA MET A 3 8.99 4.31 -6.67
C MET A 3 10.32 4.77 -6.07
N PHE A 4 10.30 5.37 -4.87
CA PHE A 4 11.51 5.85 -4.22
C PHE A 4 12.51 4.70 -3.98
N LEU A 5 12.03 3.60 -3.39
CA LEU A 5 12.85 2.42 -3.15
C LEU A 5 13.44 1.86 -4.45
N MET A 6 12.65 1.81 -5.53
CA MET A 6 13.14 1.37 -6.84
C MET A 6 14.25 2.28 -7.36
N HIS A 7 14.05 3.60 -7.37
CA HIS A 7 15.06 4.56 -7.83
C HIS A 7 16.33 4.49 -7.00
N TYR A 8 16.22 4.27 -5.68
CA TYR A 8 17.37 4.16 -4.79
C TYR A 8 18.16 2.85 -4.99
N PHE A 9 17.49 1.71 -5.01
CA PHE A 9 18.14 0.38 -5.03
C PHE A 9 18.50 -0.11 -6.44
N VAL A 10 17.84 0.38 -7.48
CA VAL A 10 18.03 -0.05 -8.88
C VAL A 10 18.65 1.07 -9.73
N ALA A 11 19.31 2.05 -9.09
CA ALA A 11 19.93 3.20 -9.74
C ALA A 11 20.71 2.80 -11.03
N ASN A 12 20.69 3.69 -12.04
CA ASN A 12 21.37 3.54 -13.33
C ASN A 12 20.74 2.54 -14.33
N ARG A 13 19.42 2.36 -14.27
CA ARG A 13 18.64 1.70 -15.34
C ARG A 13 17.56 2.65 -15.87
N ALA A 14 17.08 2.41 -17.09
CA ALA A 14 15.86 3.06 -17.59
C ALA A 14 14.68 2.57 -16.74
N LEU A 15 14.28 3.36 -15.74
CA LEU A 15 13.20 3.04 -14.82
C LEU A 15 11.92 3.71 -15.30
N THR A 16 10.87 2.93 -15.49
CA THR A 16 9.52 3.43 -15.76
C THR A 16 8.61 3.13 -14.56
N PRO A 17 7.42 3.75 -14.46
CA PRO A 17 6.47 3.42 -13.40
C PRO A 17 6.16 1.91 -13.31
N ASP A 18 6.08 1.23 -14.45
CA ASP A 18 5.82 -0.21 -14.53
C ASP A 18 6.96 -1.07 -13.96
N THR A 19 8.20 -0.59 -13.99
CA THR A 19 9.35 -1.28 -13.40
C THR A 19 9.16 -1.53 -11.90
N ALA A 20 8.35 -0.72 -11.22
CA ALA A 20 8.06 -0.89 -9.79
C ALA A 20 7.38 -2.22 -9.47
N GLN A 21 6.67 -2.84 -10.41
CA GLN A 21 6.05 -4.15 -10.22
C GLN A 21 7.06 -5.29 -10.25
N ALA A 22 8.11 -5.19 -11.06
CA ALA A 22 9.20 -6.16 -11.03
C ALA A 22 10.06 -5.99 -9.77
N PHE A 23 10.31 -4.74 -9.37
CA PHE A 23 11.12 -4.43 -8.18
C PHE A 23 10.44 -4.78 -6.86
N ALA A 24 9.16 -4.40 -6.72
CA ALA A 24 8.37 -4.62 -5.52
C ALA A 24 6.99 -5.18 -5.90
N PRO A 25 6.88 -6.47 -6.24
CA PRO A 25 5.65 -7.07 -6.75
C PRO A 25 4.49 -7.00 -5.75
N ASN A 26 3.27 -7.05 -6.28
CA ASN A 26 2.08 -7.23 -5.44
C ASN A 26 2.07 -8.67 -4.93
N GLU A 27 1.92 -8.83 -3.61
CA GLU A 27 1.91 -10.10 -2.91
C GLU A 27 0.82 -11.03 -3.46
N ASN A 28 -0.36 -10.50 -3.82
CA ASN A 28 -1.45 -11.28 -4.40
C ASN A 28 -1.26 -11.72 -5.86
N SER A 29 -0.06 -11.62 -6.41
CA SER A 29 0.26 -12.12 -7.74
C SER A 29 0.02 -13.63 -7.81
N GLY A 30 -0.79 -14.08 -8.79
CA GLY A 30 -1.10 -15.50 -8.98
C GLY A 30 0.15 -16.37 -9.13
N ASN A 31 1.22 -15.83 -9.73
CA ASN A 31 2.47 -16.53 -9.97
C ASN A 31 3.18 -16.97 -8.67
N PHE A 32 2.97 -16.26 -7.57
CA PHE A 32 3.55 -16.65 -6.27
C PHE A 32 2.81 -17.82 -5.63
N TYR A 33 1.54 -17.99 -5.95
CA TYR A 33 0.67 -19.00 -5.34
C TYR A 33 0.54 -20.24 -6.20
N GLN A 34 0.48 -20.08 -7.53
CA GLN A 34 0.19 -21.15 -8.48
C GLN A 34 1.06 -22.41 -8.32
N PRO A 35 2.37 -22.34 -8.00
CA PRO A 35 3.19 -23.54 -7.79
C PRO A 35 2.72 -24.43 -6.62
N PHE A 36 1.94 -23.88 -5.69
CA PHE A 36 1.46 -24.57 -4.49
C PHE A 36 -0.03 -24.95 -4.59
N LEU A 37 -0.69 -24.60 -5.69
CA LEU A 37 -2.11 -24.84 -5.90
C LEU A 37 -2.31 -26.06 -6.82
N PRO A 38 -3.31 -26.92 -6.54
CA PRO A 38 -3.54 -28.14 -7.32
C PRO A 38 -4.13 -27.87 -8.71
N VAL A 39 -4.74 -26.70 -8.90
CA VAL A 39 -5.37 -26.27 -10.14
C VAL A 39 -5.14 -24.78 -10.37
N SER A 40 -5.58 -24.25 -11.51
CA SER A 40 -5.46 -22.82 -11.81
C SER A 40 -6.14 -21.94 -10.76
N ALA A 41 -5.41 -20.92 -10.31
CA ALA A 41 -5.79 -19.95 -9.28
C ALA A 41 -7.18 -19.31 -9.50
N GLY A 42 -7.61 -19.12 -10.75
CA GLY A 42 -8.86 -18.42 -11.09
C GLY A 42 -10.14 -19.05 -10.54
N LYS A 43 -10.12 -20.32 -10.14
CA LYS A 43 -11.31 -21.07 -9.66
C LYS A 43 -11.30 -21.39 -8.17
N LEU A 44 -10.25 -21.01 -7.45
CA LEU A 44 -10.03 -21.44 -6.07
C LEU A 44 -10.60 -20.45 -5.05
N PRO A 45 -11.15 -20.94 -3.91
CA PRO A 45 -11.64 -20.08 -2.84
C PRO A 45 -10.48 -19.45 -2.07
N ASP A 46 -10.75 -18.35 -1.35
CA ASP A 46 -9.75 -17.61 -0.57
C ASP A 46 -9.07 -18.48 0.50
N ALA A 47 -9.78 -19.47 1.06
CA ALA A 47 -9.21 -20.43 2.00
C ALA A 47 -8.06 -21.28 1.39
N ALA A 48 -8.15 -21.62 0.10
CA ALA A 48 -7.10 -22.36 -0.60
C ALA A 48 -5.85 -21.49 -0.83
N PHE A 49 -6.03 -20.19 -1.09
CA PHE A 49 -4.90 -19.25 -1.13
C PHE A 49 -4.32 -19.03 0.26
N ALA A 50 -5.16 -18.90 1.28
CA ALA A 50 -4.71 -18.70 2.65
C ALA A 50 -3.78 -19.83 3.09
N SER A 51 -4.17 -21.09 2.88
CA SER A 51 -3.40 -22.26 3.34
C SER A 51 -2.01 -22.36 2.71
N VAL A 52 -1.82 -21.87 1.48
CA VAL A 52 -0.52 -21.90 0.79
C VAL A 52 0.26 -20.59 0.88
N ARG A 53 -0.33 -19.51 1.43
CA ARG A 53 0.36 -18.21 1.59
C ARG A 53 1.73 -18.34 2.27
N PRO A 54 1.90 -19.13 3.36
CA PRO A 54 3.22 -19.27 3.97
C PRO A 54 4.27 -19.87 3.04
N LEU A 55 3.87 -20.82 2.18
CA LEU A 55 4.77 -21.41 1.18
C LEU A 55 5.13 -20.40 0.09
N ALA A 56 4.16 -19.61 -0.36
CA ALA A 56 4.38 -18.53 -1.32
C ALA A 56 5.35 -17.47 -0.78
N HIS A 57 5.14 -16.98 0.44
CA HIS A 57 6.04 -16.03 1.10
C HIS A 57 7.46 -16.58 1.25
N ARG A 58 7.60 -17.85 1.68
CA ARG A 58 8.91 -18.50 1.79
C ARG A 58 9.62 -18.58 0.45
N ALA A 59 8.92 -18.98 -0.61
CA ALA A 59 9.50 -19.07 -1.95
C ALA A 59 9.94 -17.69 -2.47
N ILE A 60 9.16 -16.65 -2.21
CA ILE A 60 9.53 -15.26 -2.53
C ILE A 60 10.82 -14.87 -1.80
N ALA A 61 10.90 -15.15 -0.49
CA ALA A 61 12.08 -14.82 0.32
C ALA A 61 13.33 -15.60 -0.14
N GLN A 62 13.19 -16.90 -0.45
CA GLN A 62 14.30 -17.75 -0.90
C GLN A 62 14.81 -17.43 -2.30
N ALA A 63 13.97 -16.84 -3.16
CA ALA A 63 14.38 -16.42 -4.50
C ALA A 63 15.23 -15.13 -4.50
N ALA A 64 15.26 -14.38 -3.39
CA ALA A 64 16.03 -13.15 -3.29
C ALA A 64 17.52 -13.43 -3.00
N GLN A 65 18.43 -12.74 -3.72
CA GLN A 65 19.86 -12.81 -3.41
C GLN A 65 20.22 -12.13 -2.08
N SER A 66 19.39 -11.18 -1.64
CA SER A 66 19.50 -10.49 -0.35
C SER A 66 18.09 -10.23 0.17
N TYR A 67 17.55 -9.03 -0.03
CA TYR A 67 16.17 -8.68 0.31
C TYR A 67 15.32 -8.44 -0.93
N ILE A 68 14.04 -8.77 -0.83
CA ILE A 68 13.02 -8.39 -1.80
C ILE A 68 11.95 -7.55 -1.12
N PHE A 69 11.45 -6.53 -1.82
CA PHE A 69 10.30 -5.77 -1.38
C PHE A 69 9.03 -6.41 -1.93
N VAL A 70 8.00 -6.54 -1.10
CA VAL A 70 6.69 -7.05 -1.54
C VAL A 70 5.61 -6.11 -1.04
N LYS A 71 4.64 -5.77 -1.89
CA LYS A 71 3.49 -4.91 -1.54
C LYS A 71 2.29 -5.78 -1.20
N THR A 72 1.71 -5.57 -0.02
CA THR A 72 0.43 -6.17 0.36
C THR A 72 -0.58 -5.12 0.80
N HIS A 73 -1.87 -5.44 0.68
CA HIS A 73 -2.97 -4.68 1.29
C HIS A 73 -3.65 -5.46 2.42
N HIS A 74 -3.12 -6.63 2.78
CA HIS A 74 -3.63 -7.37 3.92
C HIS A 74 -3.59 -6.53 5.20
N LEU A 75 -4.63 -6.65 6.02
CA LEU A 75 -4.49 -6.33 7.45
C LEU A 75 -3.47 -7.28 8.09
N PHE A 76 -2.88 -6.89 9.20
CA PHE A 76 -1.96 -7.76 9.92
C PHE A 76 -2.74 -8.70 10.85
N GLY A 77 -2.63 -10.02 10.68
CA GLY A 77 -3.34 -10.97 11.54
C GLY A 77 -3.48 -12.35 10.92
N THR A 78 -4.59 -13.02 11.22
CA THR A 78 -4.90 -14.36 10.74
C THR A 78 -6.24 -14.36 10.01
N HIS A 79 -6.28 -15.01 8.85
CA HIS A 79 -7.52 -15.20 8.07
C HIS A 79 -7.55 -16.63 7.51
N HIS A 80 -8.71 -17.30 7.61
CA HIS A 80 -8.83 -18.75 7.36
C HIS A 80 -7.76 -19.59 8.08
N GLY A 81 -7.53 -19.28 9.36
CA GLY A 81 -6.55 -20.00 10.19
C GLY A 81 -5.08 -19.77 9.81
N THR A 82 -4.80 -18.94 8.80
CA THR A 82 -3.42 -18.71 8.32
C THR A 82 -3.01 -17.24 8.47
N PRO A 83 -1.78 -16.94 8.95
CA PRO A 83 -1.28 -15.58 9.02
C PRO A 83 -1.33 -14.88 7.66
N THR A 84 -1.62 -13.57 7.65
CA THR A 84 -1.56 -12.73 6.44
C THR A 84 -0.15 -12.32 6.08
N VAL A 85 0.80 -12.43 7.01
CA VAL A 85 2.23 -12.17 6.84
C VAL A 85 3.02 -13.33 7.47
N SER A 86 4.00 -13.87 6.74
CA SER A 86 4.87 -14.93 7.25
C SER A 86 6.05 -14.33 8.00
N LEU A 87 6.01 -14.37 9.33
CA LEU A 87 7.04 -13.77 10.18
C LEU A 87 8.43 -14.38 9.97
N GLY A 88 8.51 -15.70 9.76
CA GLY A 88 9.78 -16.38 9.53
C GLY A 88 10.45 -16.03 8.19
N ASP A 89 9.70 -15.45 7.25
CA ASP A 89 10.16 -15.10 5.91
C ASP A 89 10.16 -13.57 5.68
N SER A 90 9.90 -12.77 6.74
CA SER A 90 9.78 -11.30 6.68
C SER A 90 10.78 -10.63 7.63
N ALA A 91 11.62 -9.73 7.10
CA ALA A 91 12.63 -9.03 7.90
C ALA A 91 12.08 -7.76 8.59
N ALA A 92 11.26 -6.97 7.89
CA ALA A 92 10.66 -5.74 8.38
C ALA A 92 9.47 -5.33 7.49
N SER A 93 8.66 -4.39 7.95
CA SER A 93 7.63 -3.73 7.16
C SER A 93 7.74 -2.21 7.23
N VAL A 94 7.17 -1.56 6.22
CA VAL A 94 6.83 -0.15 6.23
C VAL A 94 5.34 0.00 5.95
N TYR A 95 4.63 0.64 6.86
CA TYR A 95 3.19 0.87 6.75
C TYR A 95 2.94 2.34 6.44
N LEU A 96 2.25 2.60 5.33
CA LEU A 96 1.83 3.95 4.94
C LEU A 96 0.39 4.18 5.35
N VAL A 97 0.18 5.07 6.30
CA VAL A 97 -1.16 5.55 6.67
C VAL A 97 -1.45 6.88 5.98
N ARG A 98 -2.70 7.13 5.62
CA ARG A 98 -3.19 8.41 5.08
C ARG A 98 -4.50 8.75 5.77
N ASN A 99 -4.78 10.04 5.93
CA ASN A 99 -6.07 10.51 6.48
C ASN A 99 -7.23 9.85 5.71
N PRO A 100 -8.19 9.20 6.39
CA PRO A 100 -9.24 8.43 5.74
C PRO A 100 -10.17 9.29 4.86
N LEU A 101 -10.31 10.59 5.15
CA LEU A 101 -11.08 11.51 4.29
C LEU A 101 -10.42 11.67 2.92
N ASP A 102 -9.09 11.83 2.88
CA ASP A 102 -8.33 11.86 1.64
C ASP A 102 -8.30 10.49 0.95
N VAL A 103 -8.33 9.39 1.72
CA VAL A 103 -8.46 8.03 1.18
C VAL A 103 -9.78 7.86 0.44
N VAL A 104 -10.90 8.32 1.00
CA VAL A 104 -12.23 8.25 0.36
C VAL A 104 -12.21 8.94 -1.00
N VAL A 105 -11.76 10.20 -1.06
CA VAL A 105 -11.70 10.97 -2.32
C VAL A 105 -10.79 10.28 -3.34
N SER A 106 -9.60 9.85 -2.89
CA SER A 106 -8.65 9.15 -3.75
C SER A 106 -9.19 7.81 -4.27
N TYR A 107 -9.92 7.08 -3.43
CA TYR A 107 -10.44 5.75 -3.77
C TYR A 107 -11.66 5.83 -4.68
N ALA A 108 -12.54 6.81 -4.45
CA ALA A 108 -13.66 7.12 -5.33
C ALA A 108 -13.19 7.44 -6.75
N ALA A 109 -12.17 8.31 -6.90
CA ALA A 109 -11.58 8.63 -8.19
C ALA A 109 -10.92 7.41 -8.85
N PHE A 110 -10.18 6.60 -8.07
CA PHE A 110 -9.52 5.39 -8.57
C PHE A 110 -10.52 4.33 -9.06
N ARG A 111 -11.62 4.14 -8.33
CA ARG A 111 -12.65 3.15 -8.65
C ARG A 111 -13.74 3.68 -9.58
N ASN A 112 -13.76 4.98 -9.85
CA ASN A 112 -14.82 5.68 -10.57
C ASN A 112 -16.20 5.42 -9.95
N VAL A 113 -16.34 5.71 -8.66
CA VAL A 113 -17.58 5.56 -7.87
C VAL A 113 -17.88 6.85 -7.09
N SER A 114 -19.09 6.95 -6.54
CA SER A 114 -19.46 8.07 -5.66
C SER A 114 -18.67 8.07 -4.34
N TYR A 115 -18.63 9.23 -3.67
CA TYR A 115 -18.05 9.35 -2.34
C TYR A 115 -18.79 8.48 -1.32
N ASP A 116 -20.12 8.39 -1.38
CA ASP A 116 -20.87 7.52 -0.46
C ASP A 116 -20.49 6.04 -0.63
N GLN A 117 -20.37 5.56 -1.87
CA GLN A 117 -19.95 4.18 -2.11
C GLN A 117 -18.51 3.92 -1.63
N ALA A 118 -17.62 4.91 -1.79
CA ALA A 118 -16.25 4.81 -1.31
C ALA A 118 -16.19 4.83 0.23
N ILE A 119 -17.02 5.64 0.90
CA ILE A 119 -17.15 5.65 2.37
C ILE A 119 -17.58 4.27 2.87
N ASP A 120 -18.63 3.69 2.28
CA ASP A 120 -19.10 2.35 2.65
C ASP A 120 -17.96 1.34 2.55
N TRP A 121 -17.22 1.35 1.45
CA TRP A 121 -16.09 0.44 1.22
C TRP A 121 -14.89 0.66 2.14
N VAL A 122 -14.56 1.91 2.49
CA VAL A 122 -13.47 2.27 3.38
C VAL A 122 -13.81 1.88 4.83
N THR A 123 -15.09 1.88 5.19
CA THR A 123 -15.57 1.60 6.55
C THR A 123 -16.06 0.15 6.75
N THR A 124 -16.24 -0.61 5.67
CA THR A 124 -16.67 -2.02 5.71
C THR A 124 -15.65 -2.89 6.44
N LYS A 125 -16.08 -3.54 7.52
CA LYS A 125 -15.27 -4.51 8.27
C LYS A 125 -15.03 -5.78 7.47
N ASP A 126 -13.88 -6.42 7.72
CA ASP A 126 -13.46 -7.71 7.15
C ASP A 126 -13.54 -7.75 5.62
N ARG A 127 -13.41 -6.58 5.00
CA ARG A 127 -13.52 -6.41 3.56
C ARG A 127 -12.40 -7.15 2.83
N ILE A 128 -12.81 -8.00 1.90
CA ILE A 128 -11.92 -8.59 0.90
C ILE A 128 -11.93 -7.71 -0.35
N LEU A 129 -10.75 -7.33 -0.84
CA LEU A 129 -10.63 -6.54 -2.06
C LEU A 129 -10.93 -7.41 -3.29
N PRO A 130 -11.51 -6.82 -4.36
CA PRO A 130 -11.70 -7.54 -5.61
C PRO A 130 -10.39 -8.16 -6.11
N ARG A 131 -10.45 -9.46 -6.46
CA ARG A 131 -9.30 -10.19 -6.98
C ARG A 131 -8.96 -9.73 -8.39
N ILE A 132 -7.67 -9.67 -8.68
CA ILE A 132 -7.22 -9.58 -10.07
C ILE A 132 -7.42 -10.95 -10.73
N PRO A 133 -7.68 -11.02 -12.05
CA PRO A 133 -7.76 -12.29 -12.76
C PRO A 133 -6.53 -13.17 -12.50
N GLY A 134 -6.75 -14.39 -12.02
CA GLY A 134 -5.68 -15.34 -11.68
C GLY A 134 -4.87 -15.02 -10.42
N GLY A 135 -5.11 -13.90 -9.74
CA GLY A 135 -4.42 -13.54 -8.49
C GLY A 135 -5.07 -14.11 -7.23
N SER A 136 -4.35 -14.02 -6.11
CA SER A 136 -4.90 -14.26 -4.79
C SER A 136 -5.73 -13.05 -4.30
N TYR A 137 -6.18 -13.09 -3.05
CA TYR A 137 -7.05 -12.10 -2.44
C TYR A 137 -6.30 -11.24 -1.42
N PHE A 138 -6.87 -10.07 -1.10
CA PHE A 138 -6.47 -9.29 0.07
C PHE A 138 -7.64 -9.14 1.02
N ILE A 139 -7.54 -9.75 2.21
CA ILE A 139 -8.35 -9.36 3.37
C ILE A 139 -7.80 -8.03 3.90
N SER A 140 -8.38 -6.92 3.44
CA SER A 140 -7.95 -5.58 3.81
C SER A 140 -8.61 -5.11 5.10
N GLY A 141 -9.86 -5.53 5.35
CA GLY A 141 -10.67 -4.96 6.42
C GLY A 141 -11.07 -3.51 6.12
N SER A 142 -11.73 -2.87 7.09
CA SER A 142 -11.94 -1.42 7.06
C SER A 142 -10.61 -0.68 7.21
N TRP A 143 -10.58 0.61 6.87
CA TRP A 143 -9.41 1.45 7.12
C TRP A 143 -8.97 1.38 8.59
N SER A 144 -9.93 1.47 9.51
CA SER A 144 -9.67 1.39 10.94
C SER A 144 -9.10 0.03 11.36
N GLN A 145 -9.65 -1.10 10.85
CA GLN A 145 -9.09 -2.44 11.11
C GLN A 145 -7.67 -2.61 10.55
N ASN A 146 -7.43 -2.14 9.33
CA ASN A 146 -6.12 -2.25 8.70
C ASN A 146 -5.08 -1.45 9.48
N VAL A 147 -5.37 -0.18 9.79
CA VAL A 147 -4.46 0.70 10.55
C VAL A 147 -4.22 0.16 11.96
N SER A 148 -5.28 -0.22 12.67
CA SER A 148 -5.16 -0.72 14.05
C SER A 148 -4.30 -1.98 14.14
N THR A 149 -4.51 -2.94 13.25
CA THR A 149 -3.75 -4.21 13.27
C THR A 149 -2.27 -3.99 12.99
N TRP A 150 -1.92 -3.20 11.97
CA TRP A 150 -0.53 -2.87 11.66
C TRP A 150 0.16 -2.01 12.73
N ARG A 151 -0.57 -1.13 13.42
CA ARG A 151 -0.04 -0.34 14.55
C ARG A 151 0.15 -1.16 15.82
N ALA A 152 -0.78 -2.07 16.11
CA ALA A 152 -0.80 -2.83 17.34
C ALA A 152 0.22 -3.97 17.36
N GLN A 153 0.50 -4.58 16.21
CA GLN A 153 1.42 -5.71 16.13
C GLN A 153 2.84 -5.35 16.61
N LYS A 154 3.52 -6.32 17.24
CA LYS A 154 4.91 -6.22 17.73
C LYS A 154 5.81 -7.34 17.23
N GLN A 155 5.31 -8.16 16.30
CA GLN A 155 5.96 -9.38 15.85
C GLN A 155 6.96 -9.12 14.71
N LEU A 156 6.75 -8.04 13.96
CA LEU A 156 7.61 -7.62 12.86
C LEU A 156 8.03 -6.16 13.08
N PRO A 157 9.33 -5.82 12.95
CA PRO A 157 9.77 -4.43 12.94
C PRO A 157 9.00 -3.65 11.87
N CYS A 158 8.19 -2.68 12.29
CA CYS A 158 7.28 -1.95 11.40
C CYS A 158 7.52 -0.45 11.56
N THR A 159 7.95 0.19 10.47
CA THR A 159 8.05 1.65 10.40
C THR A 159 6.75 2.21 9.86
N ILE A 160 6.07 3.05 10.63
CA ILE A 160 4.80 3.66 10.24
C ILE A 160 5.08 5.08 9.79
N LEU A 161 4.72 5.41 8.56
CA LEU A 161 4.87 6.75 7.99
C LEU A 161 3.49 7.27 7.57
N ARG A 162 3.27 8.57 7.76
CA ARG A 162 2.09 9.26 7.24
C ARG A 162 2.35 9.71 5.82
N TYR A 163 1.36 9.56 4.96
CA TYR A 163 1.39 10.08 3.60
C TYR A 163 1.59 11.60 3.61
N GLU A 164 0.96 12.29 4.56
CA GLU A 164 1.03 13.73 4.69
C GLU A 164 2.46 14.20 4.99
N ASP A 165 3.16 13.52 5.89
CA ASP A 165 4.55 13.85 6.22
C ASP A 165 5.48 13.56 5.04
N LEU A 166 5.19 12.52 4.26
CA LEU A 166 5.91 12.22 3.01
C LEU A 166 5.69 13.26 1.91
N VAL A 167 4.54 13.95 1.91
CA VAL A 167 4.28 15.05 0.99
C VAL A 167 5.01 16.31 1.43
N THR A 168 5.04 16.58 2.75
CA THR A 168 5.64 17.79 3.31
C THR A 168 7.17 17.73 3.35
N ASP A 169 7.76 16.63 3.82
CA ASP A 169 9.21 16.46 3.94
C ASP A 169 9.62 15.01 3.62
N PRO A 170 9.60 14.63 2.31
CA PRO A 170 9.94 13.27 1.90
C PRO A 170 11.35 12.86 2.35
N ALA A 171 12.32 13.78 2.30
CA ALA A 171 13.70 13.48 2.63
C ALA A 171 13.87 13.05 4.10
N SER A 172 13.27 13.78 5.04
CA SER A 172 13.30 13.39 6.46
C SER A 172 12.63 12.05 6.71
N GLN A 173 11.45 11.81 6.12
CA GLN A 173 10.71 10.55 6.27
C GLN A 173 11.49 9.34 5.72
N PHE A 174 12.14 9.47 4.56
CA PHE A 174 12.96 8.37 4.03
C PHE A 174 14.26 8.18 4.82
N ARG A 175 14.87 9.23 5.39
CA ARG A 175 16.01 9.08 6.30
C ARG A 175 15.60 8.33 7.57
N GLN A 176 14.44 8.63 8.14
CA GLN A 176 13.87 7.89 9.26
C GLN A 176 13.69 6.40 8.91
N LEU A 177 13.12 6.10 7.74
CA LEU A 177 12.94 4.72 7.28
C LEU A 177 14.27 3.97 7.16
N PHE A 178 15.27 4.58 6.54
CA PHE A 178 16.59 3.98 6.38
C PHE A 178 17.28 3.75 7.71
N GLY A 179 17.15 4.69 8.66
CA GLY A 179 17.61 4.52 10.03
C GLY A 179 16.93 3.33 10.73
N ALA A 180 15.61 3.19 10.59
CA ALA A 180 14.86 2.07 11.15
C ALA A 180 15.30 0.71 10.57
N TRP A 181 15.65 0.68 9.29
CA TRP A 181 16.21 -0.49 8.62
C TRP A 181 17.72 -0.66 8.82
N ARG A 182 18.38 0.26 9.54
CA ARG A 182 19.82 0.28 9.77
C ARG A 182 20.65 0.27 8.47
N LEU A 183 20.13 0.91 7.43
CA LEU A 183 20.80 1.03 6.14
C LEU A 183 21.62 2.32 6.09
N LYS A 184 22.84 2.23 5.54
CA LYS A 184 23.63 3.41 5.19
C LYS A 184 23.00 4.10 3.97
N ILE A 185 23.00 5.42 4.01
CA ILE A 185 22.49 6.26 2.92
C ILE A 185 23.66 6.66 2.02
N ASP A 186 23.55 6.32 0.74
CA ASP A 186 24.32 6.94 -0.34
C ASP A 186 23.60 8.24 -0.72
N SER A 187 24.23 9.39 -0.45
CA SER A 187 23.60 10.70 -0.60
C SER A 187 23.18 11.00 -2.03
N ASP A 188 24.03 10.67 -3.01
CA ASP A 188 23.76 10.96 -4.41
C ASP A 188 22.57 10.13 -4.92
N ARG A 189 22.54 8.83 -4.58
CA ARG A 189 21.39 7.96 -4.92
C ARG A 189 20.11 8.39 -4.21
N PHE A 190 20.23 8.83 -2.96
CA PHE A 190 19.10 9.29 -2.17
C PHE A 190 18.47 10.54 -2.79
N ASP A 191 19.28 11.56 -3.08
CA ASP A 191 18.80 12.82 -3.62
C ASP A 191 18.25 12.64 -5.04
N ALA A 192 18.88 11.79 -5.86
CA ALA A 192 18.35 11.39 -7.16
C ALA A 192 16.98 10.68 -7.06
N ALA A 193 16.82 9.77 -6.09
CA ALA A 193 15.56 9.08 -5.86
C ALA A 193 14.45 10.02 -5.35
N ILE A 194 14.78 11.01 -4.50
CA ILE A 194 13.83 12.05 -4.08
C ILE A 194 13.37 12.84 -5.31
N ALA A 195 14.29 13.34 -6.12
CA ALA A 195 13.97 14.15 -7.30
C ALA A 195 13.08 13.38 -8.30
N ALA A 196 13.47 12.13 -8.62
CA ALA A 196 12.75 11.27 -9.56
C ALA A 196 11.35 10.86 -9.09
N THR A 197 11.06 11.00 -7.79
CA THR A 197 9.78 10.57 -7.21
C THR A 197 8.93 11.70 -6.66
N SER A 198 9.27 12.94 -7.02
CA SER A 198 8.35 14.06 -6.90
C SER A 198 7.06 13.81 -7.69
N ILE A 199 5.94 14.39 -7.24
CA ILE A 199 4.65 14.19 -7.92
C ILE A 199 4.69 14.65 -9.39
N GLY A 200 5.45 15.71 -9.68
CA GLY A 200 5.64 16.21 -11.05
C GLY A 200 6.38 15.19 -11.92
N ALA A 201 7.49 14.64 -11.41
CA ALA A 201 8.26 13.62 -12.12
C ALA A 201 7.44 12.34 -12.37
N LEU A 202 6.69 11.87 -11.36
CA LEU A 202 5.85 10.67 -11.51
C LEU A 202 4.72 10.86 -12.52
N LYS A 203 4.10 12.05 -12.57
CA LYS A 203 3.10 12.38 -13.59
C LYS A 203 3.69 12.42 -14.99
N ALA A 204 4.87 13.04 -15.16
CA ALA A 204 5.55 13.09 -16.44
C ALA A 204 5.88 11.67 -16.93
N ALA A 205 6.44 10.83 -16.06
CA ALA A 205 6.76 9.44 -16.36
C ALA A 205 5.52 8.60 -16.69
N GLU A 206 4.39 8.81 -15.98
CA GLU A 206 3.12 8.15 -16.31
C GLU A 206 2.55 8.63 -17.66
N ALA A 207 2.67 9.92 -17.99
CA ALA A 207 2.20 10.44 -19.26
C ALA A 207 3.02 9.89 -20.46
N GLU A 208 4.32 9.70 -20.26
CA GLU A 208 5.23 9.20 -21.29
C GLU A 208 5.14 7.68 -21.48
N HIS A 209 5.11 6.91 -20.39
CA HIS A 209 5.25 5.45 -20.44
C HIS A 209 3.99 4.69 -20.03
N GLY A 210 2.98 5.39 -19.50
CA GLY A 210 1.82 4.77 -18.85
C GLY A 210 2.16 4.17 -17.49
N PHE A 211 1.12 3.61 -16.85
CA PHE A 211 1.26 2.83 -15.63
C PHE A 211 0.14 1.80 -15.51
N ARG A 212 0.48 0.51 -15.45
CA ARG A 212 -0.50 -0.60 -15.44
C ARG A 212 -1.40 -0.65 -14.22
N GLU A 213 -0.98 -0.05 -13.10
CA GLU A 213 -1.84 0.04 -11.91
C GLU A 213 -2.87 1.16 -12.02
N ARG A 214 -2.81 2.00 -13.08
CA ARG A 214 -3.89 2.94 -13.42
C ARG A 214 -5.11 2.16 -13.91
N PRO A 215 -6.26 2.27 -13.23
CA PRO A 215 -7.50 1.67 -13.72
C PRO A 215 -7.90 2.29 -15.05
N ALA A 216 -8.47 1.49 -15.96
CA ALA A 216 -8.97 2.00 -17.23
C ALA A 216 -10.01 3.13 -17.05
N SER A 217 -10.75 3.10 -15.95
CA SER A 217 -11.75 4.11 -15.59
C SER A 217 -11.15 5.41 -15.01
N ALA A 218 -9.86 5.46 -14.70
CA ALA A 218 -9.21 6.62 -14.10
C ALA A 218 -8.36 7.38 -15.13
N LYS A 219 -8.45 8.72 -15.11
CA LYS A 219 -7.68 9.59 -16.01
C LYS A 219 -6.17 9.51 -15.78
N ALA A 220 -5.74 9.40 -14.53
CA ALA A 220 -4.34 9.28 -14.11
C ALA A 220 -4.26 8.50 -12.80
N PHE A 221 -3.17 7.77 -12.57
CA PHE A 221 -2.85 7.18 -11.27
C PHE A 221 -2.29 8.24 -10.33
N PHE A 222 -1.34 9.05 -10.79
CA PHE A 222 -0.75 10.13 -10.00
C PHE A 222 -1.59 11.41 -10.10
N ARG A 223 -2.64 11.53 -9.28
CA ARG A 223 -3.63 12.64 -9.34
C ARG A 223 -3.13 13.98 -8.78
N SER A 224 -3.51 14.36 -7.55
CA SER A 224 -3.13 15.67 -7.00
C SER A 224 -1.78 15.60 -6.30
N GLY A 225 -1.48 14.46 -5.66
CA GLY A 225 -0.35 14.35 -4.73
C GLY A 225 -0.51 15.20 -3.48
N ARG A 226 -1.66 15.87 -3.30
CA ARG A 226 -1.93 16.79 -2.20
C ARG A 226 -2.63 16.10 -1.03
N THR A 227 -2.67 16.83 0.07
CA THR A 227 -3.36 16.46 1.31
C THR A 227 -4.51 17.44 1.57
N GLY A 228 -5.53 17.00 2.29
CA GLY A 228 -6.69 17.80 2.65
C GLY A 228 -7.70 18.02 1.52
N ASP A 229 -7.66 17.22 0.45
CA ASP A 229 -8.72 17.20 -0.57
C ASP A 229 -10.03 16.68 0.07
N GLY A 230 -9.95 15.75 1.04
CA GLY A 230 -11.08 15.19 1.77
C GLY A 230 -11.94 16.24 2.49
N TYR A 231 -11.32 17.19 3.21
CA TYR A 231 -12.05 18.26 3.89
C TYR A 231 -12.72 19.25 2.93
N LYS A 232 -12.23 19.35 1.68
CA LYS A 232 -12.75 20.27 0.66
C LYS A 232 -13.83 19.64 -0.20
N GLU A 233 -13.68 18.36 -0.54
CA GLU A 233 -14.52 17.69 -1.53
C GLU A 233 -15.70 16.92 -0.88
N LEU A 234 -15.58 16.47 0.37
CA LEU A 234 -16.66 15.75 1.07
C LEU A 234 -17.63 16.71 1.76
N SER A 235 -18.93 16.39 1.75
CA SER A 235 -19.92 17.10 2.56
C SER A 235 -19.66 16.91 4.06
N LYS A 236 -20.17 17.81 4.92
CA LYS A 236 -20.04 17.65 6.38
C LYS A 236 -20.55 16.29 6.87
N SER A 237 -21.72 15.86 6.39
CA SER A 237 -22.30 14.56 6.74
C SER A 237 -21.43 13.38 6.28
N GLN A 238 -20.75 13.49 5.14
CA GLN A 238 -19.79 12.48 4.68
C GLN A 238 -18.53 12.45 5.56
N GLN A 239 -18.04 13.63 5.97
CA GLN A 239 -16.90 13.74 6.88
C GLN A 239 -17.23 13.11 8.24
N GLU A 240 -18.39 13.44 8.82
CA GLU A 240 -18.90 12.87 10.07
C GLU A 240 -18.97 11.34 10.00
N ARG A 241 -19.57 10.77 8.95
CA ARG A 241 -19.64 9.30 8.77
C ARG A 241 -18.27 8.63 8.78
N VAL A 242 -17.27 9.25 8.15
CA VAL A 242 -15.90 8.72 8.12
C VAL A 242 -15.24 8.86 9.50
N ILE A 243 -15.40 10.01 10.14
CA ILE A 243 -14.84 10.30 11.48
C ILE A 243 -15.45 9.36 12.52
N ASP A 244 -16.76 9.10 12.48
CA ASP A 244 -17.42 8.17 13.39
C ASP A 244 -16.85 6.76 13.28
N ALA A 245 -16.58 6.30 12.05
CA ALA A 245 -16.04 4.97 11.80
C ALA A 245 -14.52 4.86 12.07
N CYS A 246 -13.76 5.94 11.89
CA CYS A 246 -12.30 5.91 11.84
C CYS A 246 -11.62 6.71 12.97
N GLY A 247 -12.37 7.52 13.73
CA GLY A 247 -11.86 8.58 14.60
C GLY A 247 -10.83 8.13 15.62
N SER A 248 -11.05 6.97 16.26
CA SER A 248 -10.11 6.41 17.22
C SER A 248 -8.73 6.13 16.60
N GLN A 249 -8.69 5.53 15.41
CA GLN A 249 -7.43 5.28 14.70
C GLN A 249 -6.90 6.54 14.02
N MET A 250 -7.75 7.50 13.68
CA MET A 250 -7.32 8.81 13.20
C MET A 250 -6.49 9.55 14.26
N GLN A 251 -7.04 9.67 15.48
CA GLN A 251 -6.34 10.27 16.62
C GLN A 251 -5.06 9.51 16.94
N ALA A 252 -5.10 8.17 16.92
CA ALA A 252 -3.92 7.34 17.19
C ALA A 252 -2.81 7.50 16.13
N CYS A 253 -3.13 8.03 14.94
CA CYS A 253 -2.18 8.41 13.90
C CYS A 253 -1.82 9.91 13.92
N GLY A 254 -2.34 10.68 14.88
CA GLY A 254 -2.09 12.11 15.03
C GLY A 254 -2.86 12.99 14.04
N TYR A 255 -4.03 12.54 13.56
CA TYR A 255 -4.96 13.40 12.83
C TYR A 255 -5.92 14.09 13.81
N SER A 256 -6.19 15.38 13.56
CA SER A 256 -7.23 16.10 14.29
C SER A 256 -8.63 15.66 13.84
N LEU A 257 -9.56 15.63 14.78
CA LEU A 257 -10.98 15.42 14.50
C LEU A 257 -11.75 16.76 14.38
N ASP A 258 -11.13 17.88 14.73
CA ASP A 258 -11.80 19.17 14.99
C ASP A 258 -12.10 20.00 13.73
N SER A 259 -12.51 19.35 12.64
CA SER A 259 -12.78 20.02 11.35
C SER A 259 -14.28 20.10 10.99
N ILE A 260 -15.18 20.01 11.99
CA ILE A 260 -16.64 20.12 11.79
C ILE A 260 -17.08 21.59 11.81
#